data_AF-A0A537QX06-F1
#
_entry.id   AF-A0A537QX06-F1
#
_cell.length_a   1.000
_cell.length_b   1.000
_cell.length_c   1.000
_cell.angle_alpha   90.00
_cell.angle_beta   90.00
_cell.angle_gamma   90.00
#
_symmetry.space_group_name_H-M   'P 1'
#
loop_
_entity.id
_entity.type
_entity.pdbx_description
1 polymer ?
#
loop_
_entity_poly.entity_id
_entity_poly.type
_entity_poly.pdbx_seq_one_letter_code
_entity_poly.pdbx_strand_id
1 'polypeptide(L)'
;MTTTAFAEAAKPTPWVLTPDMGYAYDKDGKTFSYKMGTNNAGLLLKGAKKVPKGTLFFIGHNGQLYMRTGPFLEADGKFMFGSD
;
A
#
# COMPACT_ATOMS: atom_id res chain seq x y z
N MET A 1 36.94 -0.58 21.66
CA MET A 1 36.26 0.02 20.50
C MET A 1 34.91 -0.64 20.38
N THR A 2 33.82 0.12 20.48
CA THR A 2 32.46 -0.40 20.51
C THR A 2 31.91 -0.32 19.09
N THR A 3 31.77 -1.46 18.42
CA THR A 3 31.15 -1.53 17.10
C THR A 3 29.64 -1.30 17.24
N THR A 4 29.14 -0.19 16.72
CA THR A 4 27.70 0.03 16.54
C THR A 4 27.22 -0.80 15.36
N ALA A 5 26.33 -1.77 15.64
CA ALA A 5 25.63 -2.50 14.59
C ALA A 5 24.57 -1.57 13.96
N PHE A 6 24.69 -1.32 12.67
CA PHE A 6 23.66 -0.63 11.90
C PHE A 6 22.49 -1.62 11.74
N ALA A 7 21.30 -1.24 12.18
CA ALA A 7 20.11 -2.05 11.96
C ALA A 7 19.90 -2.18 10.45
N GLU A 8 20.00 -3.42 9.94
CA GLU A 8 19.70 -3.72 8.54
C GLU A 8 18.28 -3.23 8.25
N ALA A 9 18.14 -2.29 7.32
CA ALA A 9 16.83 -1.79 6.93
C ALA A 9 16.00 -2.99 6.50
N ALA A 10 14.89 -3.25 7.21
CA ALA A 10 14.05 -4.40 6.94
C ALA A 10 13.71 -4.44 5.44
N LYS A 11 13.91 -5.60 4.81
CA LYS A 11 13.58 -5.78 3.39
C LYS A 11 12.15 -5.31 3.15
N PRO A 12 11.88 -4.56 2.06
CA PRO A 12 10.53 -4.07 1.78
C PRO A 12 9.56 -5.25 1.73
N THR A 13 8.58 -5.23 2.63
CA THR A 13 7.56 -6.28 2.67
C THR A 13 6.68 -6.14 1.41
N PRO A 14 6.60 -7.18 0.57
CA PRO A 14 5.77 -7.11 -0.63
C PRO A 14 4.29 -6.97 -0.25
N TRP A 15 3.54 -6.23 -1.08
CA TRP A 15 2.09 -6.19 -0.95
C TRP A 15 1.52 -7.55 -1.38
N VAL A 16 0.88 -8.23 -0.43
CA VAL A 16 0.12 -9.46 -0.61
C VAL A 16 -1.32 -9.13 -1.05
N LEU A 17 -1.72 -9.64 -2.21
CA LEU A 17 -3.05 -9.45 -2.78
C LEU A 17 -3.94 -10.67 -2.49
N THR A 18 -4.45 -10.77 -1.26
CA THR A 18 -5.43 -11.79 -0.86
C THR A 18 -6.69 -11.12 -0.29
N PRO A 19 -7.87 -11.77 -0.39
CA PRO A 19 -9.13 -11.18 0.07
C PRO A 19 -9.19 -10.83 1.56
N ASP A 20 -8.31 -11.43 2.36
CA ASP A 20 -8.19 -11.24 3.80
C ASP A 20 -7.05 -10.28 4.20
N MET A 21 -6.39 -9.60 3.26
CA MET A 21 -5.31 -8.65 3.58
C MET A 21 -5.78 -7.20 3.49
N GLY A 22 -5.55 -6.44 4.57
CA GLY A 22 -5.81 -5.01 4.65
C GLY A 22 -4.51 -4.22 4.76
N TYR A 23 -4.49 -3.02 4.17
CA TYR A 23 -3.39 -2.05 4.28
C TYR A 23 -3.89 -0.78 4.93
N ALA A 24 -3.17 -0.31 5.95
CA ALA A 24 -3.47 0.93 6.64
C ALA A 24 -2.35 1.94 6.41
N TYR A 25 -2.75 3.20 6.30
CA TYR A 25 -1.86 4.36 6.38
C TYR A 25 -2.40 5.21 7.52
N ASP A 26 -1.66 5.25 8.62
CA ASP A 26 -2.14 5.88 9.84
C ASP A 26 -1.93 7.41 9.84
N LYS A 27 -2.41 8.04 10.91
CA LYS A 27 -2.29 9.50 11.13
C LYS A 27 -0.84 10.01 11.18
N ASP A 28 0.12 9.14 11.48
CA ASP A 28 1.54 9.48 11.60
C ASP A 28 2.28 9.19 10.29
N GLY A 29 1.56 8.78 9.24
CA GLY A 29 2.10 8.43 7.94
C GLY A 29 2.76 7.05 7.90
N LYS A 30 2.48 6.18 8.88
CA LYS A 30 3.03 4.83 8.91
C LYS A 30 2.11 3.86 8.18
N THR A 31 2.73 3.02 7.34
CA THR A 31 2.04 1.94 6.63
C THR A 31 2.06 0.64 7.42
N PHE A 32 0.93 -0.06 7.45
CA PHE A 32 0.82 -1.39 8.05
C PHE A 32 0.06 -2.34 7.13
N SER A 33 0.39 -3.61 7.21
CA SER A 33 -0.40 -4.70 6.63
C SER A 33 -1.04 -5.51 7.77
N TYR A 34 -2.32 -5.84 7.66
CA TYR A 34 -3.04 -6.63 8.64
C TYR A 34 -3.85 -7.74 7.97
N LYS A 35 -3.70 -8.98 8.47
CA LYS A 35 -4.51 -10.12 8.04
C LYS A 35 -5.83 -10.13 8.81
N MET A 36 -6.92 -9.91 8.09
CA MET A 36 -8.27 -9.85 8.62
C MET A 36 -8.78 -11.26 8.97
N GLY A 37 -9.27 -11.42 10.20
CA GLY A 37 -10.08 -12.58 10.58
C GLY A 37 -11.55 -12.41 10.18
N THR A 38 -12.29 -13.52 10.13
CA THR A 38 -13.72 -13.58 9.74
C THR A 38 -14.63 -12.68 10.59
N ASN A 39 -14.35 -12.54 11.89
CA ASN A 39 -15.14 -11.66 12.78
C ASN A 39 -14.95 -10.15 12.51
N ASN A 40 -13.79 -9.74 11.98
CA ASN A 40 -13.47 -8.33 11.80
C ASN A 40 -13.92 -7.80 10.43
N ALA A 41 -14.09 -8.69 9.44
CA ALA A 41 -14.45 -8.34 8.07
C ALA A 41 -15.82 -7.62 7.97
N GLY A 42 -16.82 -8.07 8.74
CA GLY A 42 -18.16 -7.47 8.72
C GLY A 42 -18.20 -6.02 9.24
N LEU A 43 -17.42 -5.73 10.29
CA LEU A 43 -17.29 -4.37 10.82
C LEU A 43 -16.49 -3.46 9.89
N LEU A 44 -15.44 -3.98 9.26
CA LEU A 44 -14.63 -3.21 8.31
C LEU A 44 -15.41 -2.82 7.05
N LEU A 45 -16.29 -3.70 6.57
CA LEU A 45 -17.13 -3.40 5.41
C LEU A 45 -18.23 -2.37 5.74
N LYS A 46 -18.62 -2.23 7.00
CA LYS A 46 -19.65 -1.26 7.42
C LYS A 46 -19.10 0.16 7.28
N GLY A 47 -19.57 0.88 6.27
CA GLY A 47 -19.14 2.25 5.97
C GLY A 47 -17.93 2.32 5.03
N ALA A 48 -17.37 1.18 4.60
CA ALA A 48 -16.35 1.16 3.56
C ALA A 48 -16.92 1.63 2.22
N LYS A 49 -16.11 2.39 1.49
CA LYS A 49 -16.40 2.73 0.09
C LYS A 49 -15.54 1.86 -0.81
N LYS A 50 -16.14 1.34 -1.87
CA LYS A 50 -15.36 0.69 -2.94
C LYS A 50 -14.43 1.72 -3.56
N VAL A 51 -13.18 1.34 -3.73
CA VAL A 51 -12.23 2.12 -4.51
C VAL A 51 -12.72 2.14 -5.97
N PRO A 52 -12.78 3.31 -6.62
CA PRO A 52 -13.08 3.39 -8.05
C PRO A 52 -12.12 2.52 -8.88
N LYS A 53 -12.62 1.91 -9.95
CA LYS A 53 -11.75 1.26 -10.93
C LYS A 53 -10.84 2.33 -11.56
N GLY A 54 -9.59 1.97 -11.85
CA GLY A 54 -8.62 2.94 -12.35
C GLY A 54 -8.05 3.86 -11.27
N THR A 55 -7.96 3.38 -10.02
CA THR A 55 -7.18 4.03 -8.96
C THR A 55 -5.84 3.33 -8.76
N LEU A 56 -4.77 4.10 -8.80
CA LEU A 56 -3.41 3.70 -8.45
C LEU A 56 -3.11 4.09 -7.00
N PHE A 57 -2.48 3.19 -6.25
CA PHE A 57 -1.88 3.45 -4.94
C PHE A 57 -0.36 3.31 -5.03
N PHE A 58 0.39 4.22 -4.43
CA PHE A 58 1.85 4.19 -4.48
C PHE A 58 2.48 4.88 -3.28
N ILE A 59 3.68 4.43 -2.89
CA ILE A 59 4.48 5.06 -1.85
C ILE A 59 5.42 6.06 -2.51
N GLY A 60 5.35 7.33 -2.11
CA GLY A 60 6.26 8.38 -2.59
C GLY A 60 7.66 8.23 -2.01
N HIS A 61 8.63 8.95 -2.56
CA HIS A 61 10.01 8.98 -2.05
C HIS A 61 10.11 9.44 -0.58
N ASN A 62 9.09 10.12 -0.07
CA ASN A 62 8.95 10.57 1.31
C ASN A 62 8.31 9.50 2.24
N GLY A 63 8.05 8.29 1.74
CA GLY A 63 7.43 7.21 2.50
C GLY A 63 5.92 7.34 2.68
N GLN A 64 5.28 8.37 2.12
CA GLN A 64 3.84 8.60 2.26
C GLN A 64 3.04 7.78 1.24
N LEU A 65 1.84 7.33 1.63
CA LEU A 65 0.91 6.67 0.72
C LEU A 65 0.10 7.71 -0.05
N TYR A 66 0.16 7.62 -1.38
CA TYR A 66 -0.62 8.43 -2.30
C TYR A 66 -1.64 7.55 -3.04
N MET A 67 -2.72 8.18 -3.49
CA MET A 67 -3.65 7.59 -4.45
C MET A 67 -3.90 8.55 -5.61
N ARG A 68 -4.09 8.01 -6.81
CA ARG A 68 -4.48 8.77 -8.00
C ARG A 68 -5.58 8.02 -8.75
N THR A 69 -6.64 8.74 -9.11
CA THR A 69 -7.68 8.23 -10.01
C THR A 69 -7.45 8.80 -11.41
N GLY A 70 -7.60 7.97 -12.44
CA GLY A 70 -7.39 8.33 -13.85
C GLY A 70 -6.45 7.36 -14.57
N PRO A 71 -6.10 7.63 -15.84
CA PRO A 71 -5.16 6.79 -16.57
C PRO A 71 -3.80 6.74 -15.85
N PHE A 72 -3.38 5.52 -15.50
CA PHE A 72 -2.02 5.21 -15.05
C PHE A 72 -1.38 4.09 -15.87
N LEU A 73 -2.13 3.54 -16.83
CA LEU A 73 -1.66 2.62 -17.85
C LEU A 73 -1.94 3.26 -19.22
N GLU A 74 -1.00 3.09 -20.14
CA GLU A 74 -1.17 3.34 -21.56
C GLU A 74 -2.12 2.30 -22.19
N ALA A 75 -2.51 2.51 -23.46
CA ALA A 75 -3.41 1.60 -24.17
C ALA A 75 -2.85 0.17 -24.33
N ASP A 76 -1.53 0.01 -24.31
CA ASP A 76 -0.82 -1.27 -24.38
C ASP A 76 -0.62 -1.92 -22.99
N GLY A 77 -1.11 -1.30 -21.92
CA GLY A 77 -0.97 -1.77 -20.55
C GLY A 77 0.36 -1.40 -19.87
N LYS A 78 1.24 -0.64 -20.54
CA LYS A 78 2.48 -0.11 -19.93
C LYS A 78 2.13 0.98 -18.90
N PHE A 79 2.87 1.04 -17.81
CA PHE A 79 2.69 2.07 -16.79
C PHE A 79 3.12 3.45 -17.31
N MET A 80 2.26 4.46 -17.12
CA MET A 80 2.47 5.81 -17.66
C MET A 80 3.55 6.61 -16.91
N PHE A 81 3.84 6.27 -15.66
CA PHE A 81 4.76 7.04 -14.79
C PHE A 81 6.11 6.35 -14.59
N GLY A 82 6.55 5.59 -15.59
CA GLY A 82 7.88 4.97 -15.64
C GLY A 82 8.84 5.77 -16.50
N SER A 83 10.12 5.72 -16.15
CA SER A 83 11.21 6.25 -16.96
C SER A 83 11.28 5.52 -18.30
N ASP A 84 11.80 6.19 -19.33
CA ASP A 84 12.50 5.49 -20.41
C ASP A 84 13.47 4.43 -19.87
#